data_AF-A0A062VKI5-F1
#
_entry.id   AF-A0A062VKI5-F1
#
_cell.length_a   1.000
_cell.length_b   1.000
_cell.length_c   1.000
_cell.angle_alpha   90.00
_cell.angle_beta   90.00
_cell.angle_gamma   90.00
#
_symmetry.space_group_name_H-M   'P 1'
#
loop_
_entity.id
_entity.type
_entity.pdbx_description
1 polymer ?
#
loop_
_entity_poly.entity_id
_entity_poly.type
_entity_poly.pdbx_seq_one_letter_code
_entity_poly.pdbx_strand_id
1 'polypeptide(L)'
;MLRVALFSCLVAVGACAATADPSGPLPAPMFAPGAGAPGDCTGPAEASCMLDAAWQAAGLLPQDKQARLKPAFTEVTRGLKDAALASRWQMRLGTAPPPQPAPDFARRQAEAAIAEYGWQGFLARAHRGEAPLNMGRPEILAAAVELAPDPDQRVYLIDIMFSLAGAPKPGTSGFISPDDFERASLGHVLTEQMMKDCNLVAFDRARGLTAAPESIRYELWRTRMTGGAGKLAPRIRQGDGSDDTTFVRHVLEGYGPVLRQGYCPG
;
A
#
# COMPACT_ATOMS: atom_id res chain seq x y z
N MET A 1 31.18 -22.59 -48.71
CA MET A 1 29.85 -23.08 -48.28
C MET A 1 28.83 -22.01 -48.68
N LEU A 2 28.10 -22.30 -49.75
CA LEU A 2 27.28 -21.38 -50.55
C LEU A 2 25.79 -21.60 -50.22
N ARG A 3 24.99 -20.54 -50.16
CA ARG A 3 23.53 -20.58 -50.23
C ARG A 3 23.06 -20.80 -51.69
N VAL A 4 21.75 -21.00 -51.85
CA VAL A 4 20.89 -21.13 -53.07
C VAL A 4 20.43 -22.60 -53.21
N ALA A 5 19.18 -23.06 -53.18
CA ALA A 5 17.78 -22.58 -53.29
C ALA A 5 17.07 -23.40 -54.39
N LEU A 6 15.74 -23.53 -54.23
CA LEU A 6 14.69 -23.69 -55.25
C LEU A 6 14.01 -25.07 -55.44
N PHE A 7 12.68 -25.02 -55.23
CA PHE A 7 11.58 -25.53 -56.10
C PHE A 7 11.38 -27.06 -56.16
N SER A 8 10.17 -27.64 -56.25
CA SER A 8 8.80 -27.16 -56.48
C SER A 8 7.82 -28.35 -56.38
N CYS A 9 6.52 -28.05 -56.55
CA CYS A 9 5.42 -28.86 -57.14
C CYS A 9 4.25 -29.13 -56.16
N LEU A 10 3.12 -28.42 -56.30
CA LEU A 10 1.92 -28.70 -57.17
C LEU A 10 0.92 -29.59 -56.38
N VAL A 11 -0.41 -29.43 -56.26
CA VAL A 11 -1.56 -28.75 -56.92
C VAL A 11 -2.70 -28.79 -55.87
N ALA A 12 -3.36 -27.70 -55.47
CA ALA A 12 -4.47 -26.95 -56.07
C ALA A 12 -5.91 -27.55 -55.93
N VAL A 13 -6.81 -26.61 -55.62
CA VAL A 13 -8.27 -26.53 -55.90
C VAL A 13 -9.26 -27.22 -54.96
N GLY A 14 -10.12 -26.38 -54.35
CA GLY A 14 -11.37 -26.79 -53.71
C GLY A 14 -12.05 -25.65 -52.96
N ALA A 15 -12.58 -24.67 -53.68
CA ALA A 15 -13.42 -23.61 -53.12
C ALA A 15 -14.83 -24.13 -52.79
N CYS A 16 -15.32 -23.85 -51.58
CA CYS A 16 -16.74 -23.63 -51.29
C CYS A 16 -16.84 -22.67 -50.10
N ALA A 17 -17.49 -21.53 -50.35
CA ALA A 17 -17.86 -20.56 -49.35
C ALA A 17 -18.94 -21.12 -48.42
N ALA A 18 -18.77 -20.91 -47.11
CA ALA A 18 -19.86 -20.91 -46.15
C ALA A 18 -19.55 -19.82 -45.12
N THR A 19 -20.09 -18.65 -45.39
CA THR A 19 -20.31 -17.56 -44.45
C THR A 19 -21.22 -18.06 -43.32
N ALA A 20 -20.76 -17.98 -42.08
CA ALA A 20 -21.62 -17.99 -40.90
C ALA A 20 -20.96 -17.15 -39.82
N ASP A 21 -21.31 -15.86 -39.83
CA ASP A 21 -21.17 -14.98 -38.67
C ASP A 21 -21.94 -15.59 -37.47
N PRO A 22 -21.34 -15.73 -36.29
CA PRO A 22 -22.11 -15.73 -35.06
C PRO A 22 -22.40 -14.27 -34.70
N SER A 23 -23.41 -13.68 -35.35
CA SER A 23 -24.06 -12.44 -34.90
C SER A 23 -24.91 -12.73 -33.66
N GLY A 24 -24.25 -13.05 -32.55
CA GLY A 24 -24.85 -12.99 -31.23
C GLY A 24 -24.50 -11.65 -30.60
N PRO A 25 -25.45 -10.85 -30.07
CA PRO A 25 -25.09 -9.68 -29.30
C PRO A 25 -24.21 -10.13 -28.14
N LEU A 26 -23.02 -9.53 -28.03
CA LEU A 26 -22.18 -9.63 -26.84
C LEU A 26 -23.08 -9.31 -25.63
N PRO A 27 -23.02 -10.08 -24.53
CA PRO A 27 -23.76 -9.72 -23.33
C PRO A 27 -23.32 -8.30 -22.96
N ALA A 28 -24.28 -7.38 -23.00
CA ALA A 28 -24.06 -6.00 -22.60
C ALA A 28 -23.37 -6.04 -21.22
N PRO A 29 -22.28 -5.28 -21.00
CA PRO A 29 -21.81 -5.09 -19.64
C PRO A 29 -22.99 -4.52 -18.87
N MET A 30 -23.48 -5.26 -17.88
CA MET A 30 -24.42 -4.77 -16.89
C MET A 30 -23.71 -3.72 -16.04
N PHE A 31 -23.51 -2.54 -16.62
CA PHE A 31 -23.29 -1.32 -15.86
C PHE A 31 -24.62 -0.99 -15.20
N ALA A 32 -24.69 -1.22 -13.88
CA ALA A 32 -25.76 -0.69 -13.07
C ALA A 32 -25.86 0.84 -13.29
N PRO A 33 -27.07 1.39 -13.45
CA PRO A 33 -27.26 2.81 -13.67
C PRO A 33 -26.94 3.56 -12.36
N GLY A 34 -25.78 4.21 -12.37
CA GLY A 34 -25.29 5.09 -11.32
C GLY A 34 -24.06 5.87 -11.79
N ALA A 35 -23.96 6.18 -13.08
CA ALA A 35 -22.88 7.01 -13.63
C ALA A 35 -23.24 8.49 -13.46
N GLY A 36 -23.18 8.98 -12.21
CA GLY A 36 -22.78 10.36 -12.00
C GLY A 36 -21.32 10.49 -12.43
N ALA A 37 -20.94 11.61 -13.05
CA ALA A 37 -19.53 11.96 -13.20
C ALA A 37 -18.81 11.68 -11.88
N PRO A 38 -17.62 11.04 -11.86
CA PRO A 38 -17.06 10.47 -10.65
C PRO A 38 -16.65 11.61 -9.68
N GLY A 39 -17.61 12.05 -8.88
CA GLY A 39 -17.45 13.09 -7.88
C GLY A 39 -16.54 12.63 -6.75
N ASP A 40 -16.21 13.55 -5.86
CA ASP A 40 -15.58 13.16 -4.61
C ASP A 40 -16.44 12.13 -3.86
N CYS A 41 -15.80 11.38 -2.96
CA CYS A 41 -16.48 10.42 -2.11
C CYS A 41 -16.90 11.04 -0.76
N THR A 42 -17.19 12.35 -0.72
CA THR A 42 -17.52 12.99 0.55
C THR A 42 -18.88 12.54 1.09
N GLY A 43 -18.98 12.41 2.42
CA GLY A 43 -20.22 12.12 3.12
C GLY A 43 -20.31 10.72 3.74
N PRO A 44 -21.53 10.30 4.17
CA PRO A 44 -21.72 9.10 5.00
C PRO A 44 -21.30 7.79 4.35
N ALA A 45 -21.25 7.74 3.01
CA ALA A 45 -20.88 6.55 2.24
C ALA A 45 -19.41 6.56 1.78
N GLU A 46 -18.55 7.42 2.36
CA GLU A 46 -17.15 7.59 1.94
C GLU A 46 -16.41 6.25 1.83
N ALA A 47 -16.51 5.38 2.84
CA ALA A 47 -15.84 4.08 2.86
C ALA A 47 -16.21 3.20 1.66
N SER A 48 -17.50 3.13 1.33
CA SER A 48 -17.99 2.38 0.16
C SER A 48 -17.42 2.98 -1.13
N CYS A 49 -17.53 4.30 -1.27
CA CYS A 49 -17.14 5.00 -2.48
C CYS A 49 -15.62 4.98 -2.70
N MET A 50 -14.80 5.09 -1.64
CA MET A 50 -13.35 5.02 -1.71
C MET A 50 -12.85 3.64 -2.10
N LEU A 51 -13.46 2.57 -1.57
CA LEU A 51 -13.13 1.20 -1.97
C LEU A 51 -13.54 0.93 -3.42
N ASP A 52 -14.69 1.45 -3.86
CA ASP A 52 -15.11 1.36 -5.26
C ASP A 52 -14.17 2.17 -6.17
N ALA A 53 -13.70 3.34 -5.75
CA ALA A 53 -12.71 4.13 -6.48
C ALA A 53 -11.39 3.36 -6.66
N ALA A 54 -10.89 2.72 -5.60
CA ALA A 54 -9.69 1.88 -5.66
C ALA A 54 -9.89 0.67 -6.60
N TRP A 55 -11.08 0.06 -6.61
CA TRP A 55 -11.38 -1.06 -7.51
C TRP A 55 -11.54 -0.65 -8.96
N GLN A 56 -12.08 0.54 -9.22
CA GLN A 56 -12.08 1.14 -10.55
C GLN A 56 -10.66 1.37 -11.05
N ALA A 57 -9.78 1.90 -10.20
CA ALA A 57 -8.35 2.03 -10.52
C ALA A 57 -7.70 0.67 -10.83
N ALA A 58 -8.03 -0.38 -10.06
CA ALA A 58 -7.56 -1.73 -10.33
C ALA A 58 -8.08 -2.29 -11.67
N GLY A 59 -9.26 -1.85 -12.12
CA GLY A 59 -9.84 -2.23 -13.41
C GLY A 59 -9.15 -1.61 -14.63
N LEU A 60 -8.26 -0.62 -14.42
CA LEU A 60 -7.40 -0.07 -15.48
C LEU A 60 -6.20 -0.98 -15.77
N LEU A 61 -5.86 -1.89 -14.85
CA LEU A 61 -4.74 -2.81 -14.99
C LEU A 61 -5.10 -4.04 -15.83
N PRO A 62 -4.10 -4.72 -16.42
CA PRO A 62 -4.28 -6.06 -16.98
C PRO A 62 -4.98 -7.02 -16.01
N GLN A 63 -5.85 -7.90 -16.52
CA GLN A 63 -6.71 -8.76 -15.70
C GLN A 63 -5.94 -9.64 -14.71
N ASP A 64 -4.77 -10.15 -15.09
CA ASP A 64 -3.92 -10.96 -14.22
C ASP A 64 -3.40 -10.15 -13.01
N LYS A 65 -3.05 -8.88 -13.22
CA LYS A 65 -2.61 -7.96 -12.17
C LYS A 65 -3.77 -7.54 -11.28
N GLN A 66 -4.94 -7.25 -11.86
CA GLN A 66 -6.16 -7.00 -11.10
C GLN A 66 -6.50 -8.20 -10.19
N ALA A 67 -6.39 -9.43 -10.71
CA ALA A 67 -6.65 -10.63 -9.92
C ALA A 67 -5.69 -10.76 -8.72
N ARG A 68 -4.42 -10.39 -8.89
CA ARG A 68 -3.40 -10.38 -7.80
C ARG A 68 -3.65 -9.32 -6.72
N LEU A 69 -4.54 -8.36 -6.95
CA LEU A 69 -4.93 -7.36 -5.95
C LEU A 69 -6.05 -7.85 -5.02
N LYS A 70 -6.78 -8.91 -5.36
CA LYS A 70 -7.87 -9.43 -4.51
C LYS A 70 -7.45 -9.72 -3.06
N PRO A 71 -6.27 -10.30 -2.78
CA PRO A 71 -5.81 -10.48 -1.40
C PRO A 71 -5.62 -9.16 -0.64
N ALA A 72 -5.13 -8.10 -1.31
CA ALA A 72 -4.95 -6.79 -0.68
C ALA A 72 -6.31 -6.14 -0.35
N PHE A 73 -7.28 -6.20 -1.27
CA PHE A 73 -8.65 -5.76 -0.98
C PHE A 73 -9.28 -6.57 0.17
N THR A 74 -9.05 -7.88 0.19
CA THR A 74 -9.55 -8.77 1.25
C THR A 74 -8.98 -8.35 2.60
N GLU A 75 -7.67 -8.09 2.69
CA GLU A 75 -7.02 -7.67 3.92
C GLU A 75 -7.61 -6.36 4.45
N VAL A 76 -7.78 -5.37 3.58
CA VAL A 76 -8.33 -4.05 3.97
C VAL A 76 -9.81 -4.14 4.36
N THR A 77 -10.59 -4.95 3.67
CA THR A 77 -12.05 -5.05 3.91
C THR A 77 -12.42 -5.95 5.09
N ARG A 78 -11.51 -6.79 5.58
CA ARG A 78 -11.77 -7.69 6.73
C ARG A 78 -12.11 -6.94 8.02
N GLY A 79 -11.57 -5.74 8.21
CA GLY A 79 -11.76 -4.91 9.41
C GLY A 79 -12.94 -3.93 9.32
N LEU A 80 -13.79 -4.02 8.29
CA LEU A 80 -14.92 -3.11 8.12
C LEU A 80 -15.96 -3.29 9.23
N LYS A 81 -16.34 -2.17 9.87
CA LYS A 81 -17.40 -2.13 10.89
C LYS A 81 -18.82 -2.20 10.30
N ASP A 82 -18.98 -1.78 9.04
CA ASP A 82 -20.24 -1.88 8.30
C ASP A 82 -20.41 -3.28 7.73
N ALA A 83 -21.31 -4.07 8.33
CA ALA A 83 -21.58 -5.46 7.95
C ALA A 83 -22.15 -5.58 6.52
N ALA A 84 -22.96 -4.62 6.07
CA ALA A 84 -23.52 -4.64 4.72
C ALA A 84 -22.42 -4.38 3.69
N LEU A 85 -21.54 -3.40 3.95
CA LEU A 85 -20.37 -3.15 3.11
C LEU A 85 -19.41 -4.34 3.10
N ALA A 86 -19.10 -4.92 4.27
CA ALA A 86 -18.25 -6.11 4.38
C ALA A 86 -18.80 -7.28 3.56
N SER A 87 -20.11 -7.57 3.67
CA SER A 87 -20.77 -8.63 2.90
C SER A 87 -20.68 -8.40 1.38
N ARG A 88 -20.90 -7.16 0.91
CA ARG A 88 -20.74 -6.82 -0.52
C ARG A 88 -19.33 -7.09 -1.03
N TRP A 89 -18.31 -6.74 -0.25
CA TRP A 89 -16.92 -6.98 -0.62
C TRP A 89 -16.55 -8.46 -0.56
N GLN A 90 -17.08 -9.21 0.41
CA GLN A 90 -16.90 -10.67 0.46
C GLN A 90 -17.51 -11.35 -0.78
N MET A 91 -18.70 -10.95 -1.21
CA MET A 91 -19.31 -11.48 -2.44
C MET A 91 -18.49 -11.13 -3.69
N ARG A 92 -17.92 -9.92 -3.75
CA ARG A 92 -17.10 -9.46 -4.88
C ARG A 92 -15.75 -10.17 -4.96
N LEU A 93 -15.10 -10.37 -3.81
CA LEU A 93 -13.74 -10.94 -3.74
C LEU A 93 -13.73 -12.47 -3.65
N GLY A 94 -14.86 -13.06 -3.24
CA GLY A 94 -14.98 -14.47 -2.90
C GLY A 94 -14.65 -14.74 -1.42
N THR A 95 -14.89 -15.97 -0.98
CA THR A 95 -14.56 -16.39 0.38
C THR A 95 -13.05 -16.45 0.55
N ALA A 96 -12.51 -15.56 1.38
CA ALA A 96 -11.12 -15.62 1.79
C ALA A 96 -10.96 -16.59 2.98
N PRO A 97 -9.85 -17.35 3.04
CA PRO A 97 -9.50 -18.09 4.23
C PRO A 97 -9.33 -17.14 5.44
N PRO A 98 -9.55 -17.63 6.67
CA PRO A 98 -9.28 -16.84 7.86
C PRO A 98 -7.82 -16.35 7.85
N PRO A 99 -7.55 -15.14 8.36
CA PRO A 99 -6.18 -14.63 8.42
C PRO A 99 -5.31 -15.59 9.22
N GLN A 100 -4.21 -16.02 8.62
CA GLN A 100 -3.13 -16.60 9.42
C GLN A 100 -2.40 -15.43 10.08
N PRO A 101 -2.23 -15.42 11.41
CA PRO A 101 -1.45 -14.38 12.07
C PRO A 101 -0.03 -14.46 11.51
N ALA A 102 0.37 -13.44 10.75
CA ALA A 102 1.74 -13.34 10.29
C ALA A 102 2.66 -13.23 11.54
N PRO A 103 3.77 -13.97 11.59
CA PRO A 103 4.72 -13.81 12.67
C PRO A 103 5.23 -12.37 12.71
N ASP A 104 5.02 -11.69 13.84
CA ASP A 104 5.54 -10.34 14.08
C ASP A 104 7.02 -10.41 14.48
N PHE A 105 7.87 -10.63 13.47
CA PHE A 105 9.31 -10.78 13.67
C PHE A 105 9.96 -9.53 14.24
N ALA A 106 9.49 -8.33 13.84
CA ALA A 106 10.04 -7.07 14.32
C ALA A 106 9.77 -6.91 15.83
N ARG A 107 8.52 -7.14 16.26
CA ARG A 107 8.18 -7.11 17.68
C ARG A 107 8.92 -8.17 18.48
N ARG A 108 9.00 -9.41 18.01
CA ARG A 108 9.75 -10.47 18.70
C ARG A 108 11.22 -10.13 18.86
N GLN A 109 11.85 -9.53 17.85
CA GLN A 109 13.23 -9.08 17.94
C GLN A 109 13.39 -7.90 18.92
N ALA A 110 12.46 -6.95 18.92
CA ALA A 110 12.45 -5.86 19.88
C ALA A 110 12.32 -6.39 21.32
N GLU A 111 11.34 -7.25 21.58
CA GLU A 111 11.10 -7.88 22.88
C GLU A 111 12.33 -8.67 23.35
N ALA A 112 12.91 -9.50 22.48
CA ALA A 112 14.12 -10.26 22.81
C ALA A 112 15.32 -9.35 23.13
N ALA A 113 15.56 -8.32 22.33
CA ALA A 113 16.66 -7.39 22.54
C ALA A 113 16.49 -6.56 23.83
N ILE A 114 15.27 -6.12 24.13
CA ILE A 114 14.95 -5.41 25.38
C ILE A 114 15.11 -6.33 26.58
N ALA A 115 14.67 -7.59 26.49
CA ALA A 115 14.80 -8.57 27.56
C ALA A 115 16.28 -8.93 27.84
N GLU A 116 17.11 -9.04 26.80
CA GLU A 116 18.52 -9.41 26.94
C GLU A 116 19.40 -8.25 27.43
N TYR A 117 19.19 -7.04 26.90
CA TYR A 117 20.09 -5.90 27.14
C TYR A 117 19.52 -4.81 28.05
N GLY A 118 18.26 -4.94 28.45
CA GLY A 118 17.50 -3.87 29.07
C GLY A 118 17.22 -2.73 28.08
N TRP A 119 16.36 -1.80 28.50
CA TRP A 119 15.93 -0.69 27.64
C TRP A 119 17.08 0.22 27.20
N GLN A 120 17.97 0.59 28.13
CA GLN A 120 19.13 1.44 27.79
C GLN A 120 20.14 0.73 26.88
N GLY A 121 20.36 -0.58 27.09
CA GLY A 121 21.21 -1.38 26.21
C GLY A 121 20.63 -1.52 24.81
N PHE A 122 19.31 -1.69 24.69
CA PHE A 122 18.59 -1.67 23.42
C PHE A 122 18.81 -0.35 22.67
N LEU A 123 18.62 0.80 23.32
CA LEU A 123 18.81 2.12 22.71
C LEU A 123 20.26 2.35 22.27
N ALA A 124 21.23 1.96 23.09
CA ALA A 124 22.65 2.07 22.75
C ALA A 124 23.04 1.21 21.52
N ARG A 125 22.41 0.04 21.35
CA ARG A 125 22.59 -0.81 20.16
C ARG A 125 21.88 -0.23 18.93
N ALA A 126 20.69 0.36 19.12
CA ALA A 126 19.96 1.05 18.06
C ALA A 126 20.80 2.14 17.42
N HIS A 127 21.46 2.97 18.25
CA HIS A 127 22.37 4.00 17.78
C HIS A 127 23.56 3.45 16.98
N ARG A 128 24.16 2.35 17.46
CA ARG A 128 25.37 1.76 16.86
C ARG A 128 25.09 0.82 15.69
N GLY A 129 23.82 0.47 15.44
CA GLY A 129 23.45 -0.52 14.42
C GLY A 129 23.99 -1.91 14.74
N GLU A 130 24.10 -2.26 16.02
CA GLU A 130 24.60 -3.55 16.48
C GLU A 130 23.49 -4.61 16.44
N ALA A 131 23.86 -5.89 16.29
CA ALA A 131 22.90 -6.99 16.35
C ALA A 131 22.05 -6.94 17.64
N PRO A 132 20.74 -7.28 17.57
CA PRO A 132 20.00 -7.72 16.38
C PRO A 132 19.48 -6.56 15.49
N LEU A 133 19.80 -5.31 15.82
CA LEU A 133 19.35 -4.09 15.11
C LEU A 133 20.22 -3.75 13.89
N ASN A 134 21.09 -4.65 13.44
CA ASN A 134 21.89 -4.47 12.23
C ASN A 134 21.13 -4.83 10.93
N MET A 135 19.96 -5.46 11.05
CA MET A 135 19.05 -5.79 9.94
C MET A 135 17.61 -5.49 10.35
N GLY A 136 16.84 -4.81 9.49
CA GLY A 136 15.45 -4.45 9.81
C GLY A 136 15.32 -3.47 10.99
N ARG A 137 16.35 -2.66 11.24
CA ARG A 137 16.35 -1.65 12.31
C ARG A 137 15.10 -0.75 12.31
N PRO A 138 14.65 -0.20 11.16
CA PRO A 138 13.47 0.66 11.14
C PRO A 138 12.24 -0.03 11.75
N GLU A 139 11.95 -1.26 11.31
CA GLU A 139 10.78 -2.02 11.73
C GLU A 139 10.89 -2.45 13.19
N ILE A 140 12.07 -2.86 13.65
CA ILE A 140 12.30 -3.26 15.05
C ILE A 140 12.14 -2.05 15.98
N LEU A 141 12.68 -0.89 15.62
CA LEU A 141 12.51 0.34 16.40
C LEU A 141 11.04 0.78 16.44
N ALA A 142 10.34 0.71 15.31
CA ALA A 142 8.91 1.03 15.26
C ALA A 142 8.08 0.09 16.15
N ALA A 143 8.38 -1.21 16.17
CA ALA A 143 7.73 -2.14 17.08
C ALA A 143 8.04 -1.82 18.56
N ALA A 144 9.26 -1.38 18.86
CA ALA A 144 9.68 -1.00 20.21
C ALA A 144 9.00 0.27 20.74
N VAL A 145 8.44 1.15 19.88
CA VAL A 145 7.68 2.33 20.32
C VAL A 145 6.49 1.94 21.20
N GLU A 146 5.78 0.86 20.85
CA GLU A 146 4.64 0.34 21.63
C GLU A 146 5.07 -0.48 22.85
N LEU A 147 6.36 -0.81 22.96
CA LEU A 147 6.96 -1.55 24.08
C LEU A 147 7.69 -0.63 25.08
N ALA A 148 7.73 0.68 24.81
CA ALA A 148 8.39 1.63 25.67
C ALA A 148 7.81 1.58 27.10
N PRO A 149 8.65 1.58 28.13
CA PRO A 149 8.20 1.41 29.52
C PRO A 149 7.35 2.57 30.03
N ASP A 150 7.54 3.75 29.45
CA ASP A 150 6.85 4.98 29.82
C ASP A 150 6.82 5.97 28.63
N PRO A 151 5.99 7.04 28.71
CA PRO A 151 5.88 8.03 27.64
C PRO A 151 7.18 8.76 27.30
N ASP A 152 8.05 9.02 28.28
CA ASP A 152 9.30 9.76 28.05
C ASP A 152 10.28 8.92 27.23
N GLN A 153 10.40 7.62 27.57
CA GLN A 153 11.19 6.67 26.79
C GLN A 153 10.63 6.44 25.39
N ARG A 154 9.30 6.49 25.24
CA ARG A 154 8.66 6.42 23.92
C ARG A 154 9.04 7.61 23.04
N VAL A 155 8.94 8.83 23.58
CA VAL A 155 9.33 10.06 22.89
C VAL A 155 10.82 10.03 22.55
N TYR A 156 11.67 9.62 23.50
CA TYR A 156 13.10 9.50 23.29
C TYR A 156 13.46 8.53 22.15
N LEU A 157 12.82 7.37 22.09
CA LEU A 157 13.01 6.41 20.99
C LEU A 157 12.58 7.00 19.63
N ILE A 158 11.45 7.71 19.57
CA ILE A 158 10.98 8.38 18.35
C ILE A 158 12.00 9.44 17.89
N ASP A 159 12.58 10.20 18.82
CA ASP A 159 13.63 11.18 18.50
C ASP A 159 14.89 10.52 17.95
N ILE A 160 15.28 9.36 18.50
CA ILE A 160 16.37 8.54 17.95
C ILE A 160 16.06 8.11 16.52
N MET A 161 14.83 7.62 16.26
CA MET A 161 14.42 7.23 14.91
C MET A 161 14.50 8.40 13.93
N PHE A 162 14.06 9.60 14.32
CA PHE A 162 14.21 10.81 13.49
C PHE A 162 15.69 11.18 13.26
N SER A 163 16.54 11.04 14.27
CA SER A 163 17.98 11.29 14.16
C SER A 163 18.64 10.34 13.17
N LEU A 164 18.32 9.04 13.23
CA LEU A 164 18.84 8.01 12.34
C LEU A 164 18.37 8.19 10.90
N ALA A 165 17.10 8.58 10.70
CA ALA A 165 16.57 8.91 9.37
C ALA A 165 17.36 10.07 8.74
N GLY A 166 17.74 11.06 9.56
CA GLY A 166 18.55 12.22 9.19
C GLY A 166 17.96 13.08 8.06
N ALA A 167 18.66 14.15 7.64
CA ALA A 167 18.20 14.98 6.52
C ALA A 167 18.41 14.29 5.15
N PRO A 168 17.55 14.50 4.15
CA PRO A 168 17.81 14.02 2.79
C PRO A 168 19.19 14.50 2.30
N LYS A 169 20.04 13.60 1.79
CA LYS A 169 21.37 13.97 1.27
C LYS A 169 21.22 14.63 -0.12
N PRO A 170 21.61 15.89 -0.32
CA PRO A 170 21.56 16.51 -1.64
C PRO A 170 22.47 15.79 -2.64
N GLY A 171 22.01 15.56 -3.87
CA GLY A 171 22.87 15.13 -4.99
C GLY A 171 23.14 13.63 -5.12
N THR A 172 22.46 12.76 -4.38
CA THR A 172 22.56 11.29 -4.53
C THR A 172 21.52 10.74 -5.51
N SER A 173 21.51 11.25 -6.73
CA SER A 173 20.69 10.69 -7.82
C SER A 173 21.45 9.55 -8.50
N GLY A 174 21.01 8.31 -8.29
CA GLY A 174 21.38 7.16 -9.14
C GLY A 174 22.13 6.01 -8.47
N PHE A 175 22.59 6.16 -7.22
CA PHE A 175 23.11 5.06 -6.41
C PHE A 175 22.43 5.10 -5.03
N ILE A 176 21.56 4.13 -4.75
CA ILE A 176 20.95 3.96 -3.44
C ILE A 176 22.00 3.26 -2.57
N SER A 177 22.64 3.98 -1.65
CA SER A 177 23.46 3.30 -0.63
C SER A 177 22.52 2.52 0.32
N PRO A 178 22.99 1.43 0.95
CA PRO A 178 22.22 0.75 2.01
C PRO A 178 21.73 1.73 3.10
N ASP A 179 22.52 2.77 3.39
CA ASP A 179 22.15 3.85 4.30
C ASP A 179 20.92 4.62 3.81
N ASP A 180 20.82 4.92 2.51
CA ASP A 180 19.68 5.67 1.95
C ASP A 180 18.39 4.83 2.00
N PHE A 181 18.49 3.51 1.84
CA PHE A 181 17.35 2.61 2.01
C PHE A 181 16.88 2.54 3.47
N GLU A 182 17.81 2.39 4.43
CA GLU A 182 17.46 2.36 5.85
C GLU A 182 16.82 3.69 6.28
N ARG A 183 17.38 4.83 5.85
CA ARG A 183 16.85 6.17 6.14
C ARG A 183 15.45 6.37 5.60
N ALA A 184 15.20 5.98 4.35
CA ALA A 184 13.87 6.05 3.75
C ALA A 184 12.86 5.14 4.48
N SER A 185 13.31 3.96 4.93
CA SER A 185 12.50 3.01 5.70
C SER A 185 12.18 3.56 7.10
N LEU A 186 13.13 4.23 7.76
CA LEU A 186 12.89 4.98 8.99
C LEU A 186 11.86 6.09 8.78
N GLY A 187 11.98 6.85 7.69
CA GLY A 187 10.97 7.83 7.30
C GLY A 187 9.58 7.21 7.17
N HIS A 188 9.47 6.03 6.54
CA HIS A 188 8.21 5.32 6.36
C HIS A 188 7.57 4.93 7.70
N VAL A 189 8.31 4.23 8.57
CA VAL A 189 7.78 3.77 9.85
C VAL A 189 7.47 4.91 10.81
N LEU A 190 8.26 6.00 10.78
CA LEU A 190 7.96 7.24 11.50
C LEU A 190 6.65 7.86 11.01
N THR A 191 6.46 7.93 9.69
CA THR A 191 5.24 8.49 9.10
C THR A 191 4.02 7.67 9.50
N GLU A 192 4.12 6.34 9.53
CA GLU A 192 3.06 5.47 10.02
C GLU A 192 2.79 5.69 11.51
N GLN A 193 3.84 5.77 12.34
CA GLN A 193 3.68 6.00 13.78
C GLN A 193 3.04 7.34 14.07
N MET A 194 3.48 8.42 13.42
CA MET A 194 2.91 9.76 13.63
C MET A 194 1.46 9.86 13.14
N MET A 195 1.11 9.10 12.10
CA MET A 195 -0.29 8.93 11.70
C MET A 195 -1.11 8.22 12.77
N LYS A 196 -0.61 7.14 13.38
CA LYS A 196 -1.29 6.43 14.48
C LYS A 196 -1.50 7.35 15.68
N ASP A 197 -0.46 8.10 16.03
CA ASP A 197 -0.42 9.06 17.14
C ASP A 197 -1.23 10.34 16.88
N CYS A 198 -1.77 10.52 15.68
CA CYS A 198 -2.48 11.73 15.27
C CYS A 198 -1.64 13.01 15.37
N ASN A 199 -0.32 12.91 15.21
CA ASN A 199 0.61 14.04 15.28
C ASN A 199 0.92 14.58 13.87
N LEU A 200 0.11 15.52 13.39
CA LEU A 200 0.22 16.04 12.02
C LEU A 200 1.58 16.72 11.73
N VAL A 201 2.12 17.46 12.70
CA VAL A 201 3.40 18.19 12.50
C VAL A 201 4.56 17.20 12.34
N ALA A 202 4.65 16.21 13.22
CA ALA A 202 5.69 15.20 13.13
C ALA A 202 5.47 14.27 11.92
N PHE A 203 4.21 14.02 11.54
CA PHE A 203 3.87 13.29 10.32
C PHE A 203 4.41 14.01 9.07
N ASP A 204 4.13 15.30 8.90
CA ASP A 204 4.57 16.05 7.71
C ASP A 204 6.10 16.11 7.64
N ARG A 205 6.79 16.19 8.80
CA ARG A 205 8.25 16.04 8.90
C ARG A 205 8.73 14.66 8.46
N ALA A 206 8.18 13.59 9.04
CA ALA A 206 8.58 12.21 8.75
C ALA A 206 8.35 11.83 7.28
N ARG A 207 7.22 12.28 6.71
CA ARG A 207 6.88 12.06 5.30
C ARG A 207 7.98 12.58 4.38
N GLY A 208 8.52 13.77 4.66
CA GLY A 208 9.62 14.37 3.91
C GLY A 208 10.94 13.60 3.95
N LEU A 209 11.07 12.60 4.83
CA LEU A 209 12.23 11.72 4.94
C LEU A 209 12.05 10.40 4.16
N THR A 210 10.87 10.15 3.59
CA THR A 210 10.59 8.95 2.80
C THR A 210 11.16 9.07 1.38
N ALA A 211 11.31 7.95 0.68
CA ALA A 211 11.78 7.95 -0.71
C ALA A 211 10.76 8.55 -1.72
N ALA A 212 9.47 8.57 -1.38
CA ALA A 212 8.38 9.04 -2.25
C ALA A 212 7.32 9.81 -1.43
N PRO A 213 7.65 11.01 -0.92
CA PRO A 213 6.78 11.77 -0.01
C PRO A 213 5.41 12.14 -0.61
N GLU A 214 5.33 12.24 -1.94
CA GLU A 214 4.13 12.52 -2.74
C GLU A 214 3.27 11.29 -3.06
N SER A 215 3.65 10.11 -2.57
CA SER A 215 2.84 8.90 -2.71
C SER A 215 1.42 9.09 -2.15
N ILE A 216 0.42 8.60 -2.89
CA ILE A 216 -0.99 8.61 -2.49
C ILE A 216 -1.23 7.96 -1.12
N ARG A 217 -0.37 7.01 -0.72
CA ARG A 217 -0.40 6.39 0.62
C ARG A 217 -0.31 7.45 1.72
N TYR A 218 0.68 8.34 1.62
CA TYR A 218 0.92 9.36 2.63
C TYR A 218 -0.11 10.48 2.59
N GLU A 219 -0.68 10.78 1.42
CA GLU A 219 -1.82 11.70 1.34
C GLU A 219 -3.03 11.14 2.07
N LEU A 220 -3.36 9.86 1.88
CA LEU A 220 -4.46 9.20 2.59
C LEU A 220 -4.19 9.11 4.10
N TRP A 221 -2.96 8.78 4.53
CA TRP A 221 -2.59 8.82 5.94
C TRP A 221 -2.75 10.22 6.54
N ARG A 222 -2.36 11.26 5.79
CA ARG A 222 -2.58 12.64 6.20
C ARG A 222 -4.06 12.96 6.39
N THR A 223 -4.91 12.48 5.48
CA THR A 223 -6.37 12.67 5.61
C THR A 223 -6.95 12.01 6.85
N ARG A 224 -6.35 10.94 7.39
CA ARG A 224 -6.79 10.40 8.68
C ARG A 224 -6.73 11.45 9.80
N MET A 225 -5.74 12.34 9.77
CA MET A 225 -5.58 13.41 10.75
C MET A 225 -6.41 14.65 10.40
N THR A 226 -6.56 14.96 9.11
CA THR A 226 -7.21 16.22 8.67
C THR A 226 -8.65 16.08 8.22
N GLY A 227 -9.17 14.86 8.10
CA GLY A 227 -10.44 14.56 7.44
C GLY A 227 -10.37 14.62 5.91
N GLY A 228 -11.48 14.20 5.29
CA GLY A 228 -11.78 14.48 3.88
C GLY A 228 -11.07 13.58 2.86
N ALA A 229 -10.81 12.31 3.18
CA ALA A 229 -10.22 11.35 2.25
C ALA A 229 -11.02 11.24 0.95
N GLY A 230 -12.35 11.42 1.01
CA GLY A 230 -13.22 11.37 -0.15
C GLY A 230 -12.83 12.31 -1.30
N LYS A 231 -12.15 13.43 -1.01
CA LYS A 231 -11.65 14.36 -2.04
C LYS A 231 -10.57 13.76 -2.94
N LEU A 232 -9.91 12.69 -2.51
CA LEU A 232 -8.88 11.99 -3.29
C LEU A 232 -9.47 10.98 -4.28
N ALA A 233 -10.76 10.66 -4.19
CA ALA A 233 -11.39 9.64 -5.03
C ALA A 233 -11.26 9.88 -6.55
N PRO A 234 -11.42 11.12 -7.08
CA PRO A 234 -11.24 11.37 -8.51
C PRO A 234 -9.83 11.01 -8.99
N ARG A 235 -8.80 11.40 -8.21
CA ARG A 235 -7.40 11.05 -8.51
C ARG A 235 -7.16 9.54 -8.42
N ILE A 236 -7.73 8.87 -7.42
CA ILE A 236 -7.61 7.41 -7.28
C ILE A 236 -8.16 6.70 -8.51
N ARG A 237 -9.35 7.06 -8.98
CA ARG A 237 -9.98 6.43 -10.16
C ARG A 237 -9.17 6.60 -11.43
N GLN A 238 -8.43 7.71 -11.57
CA GLN A 238 -7.57 7.96 -12.72
C GLN A 238 -6.34 7.03 -12.74
N GLY A 239 -5.95 6.46 -11.60
CA GLY A 239 -4.70 5.72 -11.47
C GLY A 239 -3.48 6.65 -11.53
N ASP A 240 -2.30 6.06 -11.64
CA ASP A 240 -1.03 6.76 -11.88
C ASP A 240 -0.53 6.61 -13.34
N GLY A 241 -1.34 6.00 -14.20
CA GLY A 241 -0.97 5.69 -15.59
C GLY A 241 0.06 4.56 -15.73
N SER A 242 0.40 3.87 -14.63
CA SER A 242 1.29 2.71 -14.63
C SER A 242 0.50 1.41 -14.77
N ASP A 243 1.13 0.39 -15.38
CA ASP A 243 0.62 -0.98 -15.36
C ASP A 243 0.98 -1.71 -14.06
N ASP A 244 1.62 -1.08 -13.09
CA ASP A 244 1.97 -1.70 -11.80
C ASP A 244 0.79 -1.66 -10.80
N THR A 245 0.66 -2.74 -10.03
CA THR A 245 -0.26 -2.83 -8.89
C THR A 245 0.11 -1.90 -7.72
N THR A 246 1.33 -1.36 -7.70
CA THR A 246 1.87 -0.54 -6.61
C THR A 246 0.97 0.64 -6.24
N PHE A 247 0.42 1.37 -7.21
CA PHE A 247 -0.49 2.49 -6.92
C PHE A 247 -1.73 2.03 -6.14
N VAL A 248 -2.41 0.99 -6.61
CA VAL A 248 -3.61 0.48 -5.94
C VAL A 248 -3.27 -0.07 -4.55
N ARG A 249 -2.12 -0.73 -4.39
CA ARG A 249 -1.63 -1.17 -3.07
C ARG A 249 -1.42 0.02 -2.13
N HIS A 250 -0.80 1.09 -2.60
CA HIS A 250 -0.61 2.32 -1.84
C HIS A 250 -1.94 2.98 -1.45
N VAL A 251 -2.95 2.96 -2.32
CA VAL A 251 -4.30 3.44 -1.99
C VAL A 251 -4.92 2.60 -0.87
N LEU A 252 -4.83 1.27 -0.98
CA LEU A 252 -5.37 0.34 0.02
C LEU A 252 -4.68 0.45 1.38
N GLU A 253 -3.35 0.50 1.39
CA GLU A 253 -2.53 0.71 2.59
C GLU A 253 -2.73 2.11 3.19
N GLY A 254 -2.96 3.11 2.33
CA GLY A 254 -3.26 4.49 2.71
C GLY A 254 -4.62 4.65 3.38
N TYR A 255 -5.67 4.06 2.81
CA TYR A 255 -7.04 4.22 3.31
C TYR A 255 -7.40 3.21 4.42
N GLY A 256 -6.72 2.06 4.47
CA GLY A 256 -6.95 1.02 5.48
C GLY A 256 -6.96 1.52 6.94
N PRO A 257 -6.04 2.39 7.38
CA PRO A 257 -6.08 2.99 8.71
C PRO A 257 -7.37 3.77 9.01
N VAL A 258 -7.91 4.53 8.05
CA VAL A 258 -9.20 5.24 8.21
C VAL A 258 -10.33 4.23 8.42
N LEU A 259 -10.35 3.13 7.66
CA LEU A 259 -11.36 2.09 7.80
C LEU A 259 -11.30 1.38 9.17
N ARG A 260 -10.10 1.08 9.66
CA ARG A 260 -9.91 0.33 10.93
C ARG A 260 -10.07 1.22 12.17
N GLN A 261 -9.46 2.40 12.14
CA GLN A 261 -9.28 3.26 13.31
C GLN A 261 -10.15 4.52 13.26
N GLY A 262 -10.74 4.84 12.12
CA GLY A 262 -11.42 6.12 11.91
C GLY A 262 -10.44 7.29 11.76
N TYR A 263 -11.03 8.48 11.60
CA TYR A 263 -10.31 9.75 11.67
C TYR A 263 -9.84 10.05 13.10
N CYS A 264 -8.77 10.82 13.22
CA CYS A 264 -8.29 11.33 14.49
C CYS A 264 -9.32 12.24 15.15
N PRO A 265 -9.42 12.25 16.49
CA PRO A 265 -10.18 13.28 17.20
C PRO A 265 -9.57 14.65 16.88
N GLY A 266 -10.43 15.62 16.57
CA GLY A 266 -10.05 17.00 16.28
C GLY A 266 -9.88 17.86 17.52
#